data_AF-A0A931XBD8-F1
#
_entry.id   AF-A0A931XBD8-F1
#
_cell.length_a   1.000
_cell.length_b   1.000
_cell.length_c   1.000
_cell.angle_alpha   90.00
_cell.angle_beta   90.00
_cell.angle_gamma   90.00
#
_symmetry.space_group_name_H-M   'P 1'
#
loop_
_entity.id
_entity.type
_entity.pdbx_description
1 polymer ?
#
loop_
_entity_poly.entity_id
_entity_poly.type
_entity_poly.pdbx_seq_one_letter_code
_entity_poly.pdbx_strand_id
1 'polypeptide(L)'
;MATLVVLLVMSMTASAQLRPEFRGRRGVVAAGRSHTAEAGARMMMNGGNAIDAGVAAVFAAAVVEISHFGLGGEAPIIIYSARDRQVIVINGQGRAPRAATPALFAGKAAIPGNGPLGATIPAVVDAATLALARYGTKSLGDVLAPAVALADGFPMYDFLRRYLESERKGCEPYAWTMRTYYPEGRIPAAGEMFRQPNLARTLRALADAERAALAAGAGREQAIRAGRDAFYKGDIARRMAAAVQEAGGVMTEADLAAYEGRIEEPTSATYRGLTIYKAGPWNQGPVLLQTLRLLEGFDLKSMGAGSADAVHVATEAVKLAYADRDRYYGDPDFVKVPMAELLSDGYTTERRALIDRAKASLDTRPGDPAARRALTEEERAAGGERREAAPASGEQSAAGGERREAAPASVEKDTTAVEAVDKDGNLFSATPSSGWLLGGAFVAADTGVPMSNRMQAFRLDPASPNVLAGGKRPRTTLTPTIVLQDARPFLAIGTPGGDSQDQQILNALQLVASGKLVRRSSCAARGARDRGLRAGGRARRAGASRARSSRTSRVRDLHRRGGSRDRSHDRPVEGRRGSAPRAVHRRVVS
;
A
#
# COMPACT_ATOMS: atom_id res chain seq x y z
N MET A 1 55.99 -26.01 -31.77
CA MET A 1 54.51 -25.97 -31.78
C MET A 1 54.04 -25.46 -30.42
N ALA A 2 53.24 -24.39 -30.38
CA ALA A 2 52.67 -23.86 -29.15
C ALA A 2 51.18 -23.56 -29.37
N THR A 3 50.31 -24.44 -28.88
CA THR A 3 48.86 -24.34 -29.10
C THR A 3 48.25 -23.37 -28.09
N LEU A 4 47.92 -22.17 -28.55
CA LEU A 4 47.29 -21.13 -27.73
C LEU A 4 45.82 -21.48 -27.45
N VAL A 5 45.51 -21.94 -26.24
CA VAL A 5 44.13 -22.16 -25.79
C VAL A 5 43.47 -20.81 -25.49
N VAL A 6 42.66 -20.31 -26.43
CA VAL A 6 41.88 -19.08 -26.23
C VAL A 6 40.66 -19.39 -25.37
N LEU A 7 40.73 -19.05 -24.08
CA LEU A 7 39.62 -19.18 -23.15
C LEU A 7 38.59 -18.06 -23.42
N LEU A 8 37.49 -18.38 -24.09
CA LEU A 8 36.45 -17.42 -24.44
C LEU A 8 35.60 -17.03 -23.21
N VAL A 9 36.05 -16.03 -22.45
CA VAL A 9 35.27 -15.49 -21.32
C VAL A 9 34.06 -14.71 -21.83
N MET A 10 32.93 -15.39 -21.97
CA MET A 10 31.64 -14.74 -22.24
C MET A 10 31.25 -13.80 -21.08
N SER A 11 31.39 -12.50 -21.32
CA SER A 11 31.00 -11.46 -20.36
C SER A 11 29.47 -11.29 -20.36
N MET A 12 28.78 -12.20 -19.67
CA MET A 12 27.35 -12.12 -19.38
C MET A 12 27.06 -10.97 -18.39
N THR A 13 27.02 -9.73 -18.88
CA THR A 13 26.50 -8.58 -18.12
C THR A 13 24.98 -8.48 -18.23
N ALA A 14 24.29 -9.60 -17.99
CA ALA A 14 22.88 -9.54 -17.64
C ALA A 14 22.75 -8.79 -16.30
N SER A 15 22.03 -7.68 -16.29
CA SER A 15 21.52 -7.13 -15.03
C SER A 15 20.67 -8.22 -14.39
N ALA A 16 21.07 -8.71 -13.22
CA ALA A 16 20.45 -9.88 -12.58
C ALA A 16 19.02 -9.57 -12.11
N GLN A 17 18.10 -9.65 -13.06
CA GLN A 17 16.66 -9.53 -12.85
C GLN A 17 16.19 -10.75 -12.05
N LEU A 18 15.87 -10.52 -10.77
CA LEU A 18 15.62 -11.58 -9.78
C LEU A 18 14.43 -12.50 -10.10
N ARG A 19 13.55 -12.07 -11.01
CA ARG A 19 12.45 -12.85 -11.59
C ARG A 19 12.26 -12.39 -13.04
N PRO A 20 12.01 -13.31 -14.00
CA PRO A 20 11.75 -12.92 -15.38
C PRO A 20 10.54 -11.98 -15.49
N GLU A 21 10.55 -11.13 -16.52
CA GLU A 21 9.36 -10.41 -16.96
C GLU A 21 8.37 -11.44 -17.54
N PHE A 22 7.22 -11.62 -16.91
CA PHE A 22 6.18 -12.52 -17.43
C PHE A 22 5.41 -11.82 -18.54
N ARG A 23 5.29 -12.50 -19.70
CA ARG A 23 4.56 -12.01 -20.88
C ARG A 23 3.47 -13.00 -21.23
N GLY A 24 2.25 -12.52 -21.43
CA GLY A 24 1.09 -13.36 -21.74
C GLY A 24 0.08 -12.63 -22.62
N ARG A 25 -0.75 -13.42 -23.32
CA ARG A 25 -1.86 -12.92 -24.16
C ARG A 25 -3.26 -13.10 -23.53
N ARG A 26 -3.34 -13.77 -22.38
CA ARG A 26 -4.60 -14.08 -21.67
C ARG A 26 -4.84 -13.19 -20.45
N GLY A 27 -3.76 -12.83 -19.76
CA GLY A 27 -3.74 -11.97 -18.59
C GLY A 27 -2.49 -12.18 -17.76
N VAL A 28 -2.30 -11.35 -16.75
CA VAL A 28 -1.22 -11.42 -15.75
C VAL A 28 -1.80 -11.00 -14.40
N VAL A 29 -1.40 -11.69 -13.32
CA VAL A 29 -1.68 -11.29 -11.94
C VAL A 29 -0.34 -11.14 -11.20
N ALA A 30 -0.18 -10.03 -10.49
CA ALA A 30 0.98 -9.75 -9.66
C ALA A 30 0.50 -9.41 -8.24
N ALA A 31 1.16 -9.99 -7.21
CA ALA A 31 0.78 -9.79 -5.82
C ALA A 31 1.96 -9.99 -4.84
N GLY A 32 1.75 -9.63 -3.57
CA GLY A 32 2.74 -9.77 -2.48
C GLY A 32 3.23 -11.21 -2.25
N ARG A 33 2.32 -12.21 -2.31
CA ARG A 33 2.65 -13.65 -2.19
C ARG A 33 2.27 -14.45 -3.44
N SER A 34 2.86 -15.66 -3.55
CA SER A 34 2.55 -16.64 -4.59
C SER A 34 1.10 -17.12 -4.51
N HIS A 35 0.60 -17.53 -3.33
CA HIS A 35 -0.78 -17.99 -3.18
C HIS A 35 -1.81 -16.90 -3.52
N THR A 36 -1.51 -15.64 -3.20
CA THR A 36 -2.30 -14.47 -3.58
C THR A 36 -2.39 -14.33 -5.11
N ALA A 37 -1.26 -14.36 -5.82
CA ALA A 37 -1.24 -14.30 -7.28
C ALA A 37 -1.87 -15.55 -7.93
N GLU A 38 -1.69 -16.72 -7.32
CA GLU A 38 -2.26 -18.00 -7.76
C GLU A 38 -3.80 -17.99 -7.69
N ALA A 39 -4.39 -17.45 -6.62
CA ALA A 39 -5.84 -17.31 -6.49
C ALA A 39 -6.45 -16.50 -7.63
N GLY A 40 -5.83 -15.37 -7.98
CA GLY A 40 -6.25 -14.59 -9.16
C GLY A 40 -6.00 -15.30 -10.48
N ALA A 41 -4.85 -15.96 -10.63
CA ALA A 41 -4.52 -16.73 -11.83
C ALA A 41 -5.51 -17.89 -12.08
N ARG A 42 -5.99 -18.56 -11.02
CA ARG A 42 -7.04 -19.59 -11.10
C ARG A 42 -8.35 -19.03 -11.68
N MET A 43 -8.74 -17.80 -11.32
CA MET A 43 -9.91 -17.15 -11.92
C MET A 43 -9.71 -16.88 -13.40
N MET A 44 -8.56 -16.33 -13.82
CA MET A 44 -8.24 -16.13 -15.24
C MET A 44 -8.22 -17.45 -16.04
N MET A 45 -7.66 -18.52 -15.45
CA MET A 45 -7.64 -19.85 -16.07
C MET A 45 -9.05 -20.43 -16.23
N ASN A 46 -9.95 -20.14 -15.30
CA ASN A 46 -11.37 -20.52 -15.36
C ASN A 46 -12.25 -19.49 -16.10
N GLY A 47 -11.66 -18.64 -16.96
CA GLY A 47 -12.39 -17.70 -17.82
C GLY A 47 -13.00 -16.48 -17.11
N GLY A 48 -12.57 -16.15 -15.89
CA GLY A 48 -12.85 -14.87 -15.25
C GLY A 48 -11.97 -13.74 -15.82
N ASN A 49 -12.37 -12.50 -15.55
CA ASN A 49 -11.68 -11.29 -16.02
C ASN A 49 -10.67 -10.76 -14.98
N ALA A 50 -10.03 -9.61 -15.25
CA ALA A 50 -9.05 -9.01 -14.34
C ALA A 50 -9.64 -8.63 -12.96
N ILE A 51 -10.94 -8.31 -12.90
CA ILE A 51 -11.63 -7.96 -11.66
C ILE A 51 -11.93 -9.22 -10.85
N ASP A 52 -12.40 -10.29 -11.48
CA ASP A 52 -12.58 -11.60 -10.82
C ASP A 52 -11.26 -12.09 -10.21
N ALA A 53 -10.17 -11.97 -10.98
CA ALA A 53 -8.82 -12.32 -10.54
C ALA A 53 -8.31 -11.44 -9.40
N GLY A 54 -8.52 -10.12 -9.50
CA GLY A 54 -8.18 -9.15 -8.46
C GLY A 54 -8.93 -9.41 -7.16
N VAL A 55 -10.24 -9.64 -7.22
CA VAL A 55 -11.10 -9.93 -6.07
C VAL A 55 -10.70 -11.25 -5.39
N ALA A 56 -10.49 -12.33 -6.15
CA ALA A 56 -10.03 -13.60 -5.58
C ALA A 56 -8.64 -13.49 -4.93
N ALA A 57 -7.73 -12.72 -5.53
CA ALA A 57 -6.43 -12.40 -4.96
C ALA A 57 -6.56 -11.57 -3.67
N VAL A 58 -7.44 -10.57 -3.60
CA VAL A 58 -7.70 -9.80 -2.36
C VAL A 58 -8.21 -10.73 -1.25
N PHE A 59 -9.19 -11.59 -1.51
CA PHE A 59 -9.67 -12.53 -0.48
C PHE A 59 -8.59 -13.55 -0.06
N ALA A 60 -7.76 -14.05 -0.98
CA ALA A 60 -6.64 -14.91 -0.63
C ALA A 60 -5.57 -14.17 0.22
N ALA A 61 -5.26 -12.92 -0.10
CA ALA A 61 -4.36 -12.08 0.69
C ALA A 61 -4.85 -11.90 2.13
N ALA A 62 -6.16 -11.72 2.32
CA ALA A 62 -6.78 -11.58 3.65
C ALA A 62 -6.63 -12.83 4.54
N VAL A 63 -6.23 -13.97 3.96
CA VAL A 63 -5.98 -15.24 4.65
C VAL A 63 -4.48 -15.50 4.86
N VAL A 64 -3.64 -15.25 3.83
CA VAL A 64 -2.21 -15.65 3.87
C VAL A 64 -1.24 -14.52 4.17
N GLU A 65 -1.65 -13.25 4.02
CA GLU A 65 -0.82 -12.06 4.23
C GLU A 65 -1.10 -11.38 5.58
N ILE A 66 -1.40 -12.22 6.59
CA ILE A 66 -1.70 -11.87 7.99
C ILE A 66 -0.74 -10.81 8.55
N SER A 67 0.52 -10.76 8.13
CA SER A 67 1.49 -9.76 8.60
C SER A 67 1.14 -8.30 8.24
N HIS A 68 0.23 -8.09 7.29
CA HIS A 68 0.00 -6.81 6.61
C HIS A 68 -1.50 -6.48 6.42
N PHE A 69 -2.32 -7.53 6.33
CA PHE A 69 -3.70 -7.48 5.86
C PHE A 69 -4.52 -8.67 6.36
N GLY A 70 -5.81 -8.45 6.58
CA GLY A 70 -6.82 -9.44 6.94
C GLY A 70 -8.23 -8.93 6.66
N LEU A 71 -9.23 -9.82 6.75
CA LEU A 71 -10.59 -9.53 6.26
C LEU A 71 -11.28 -8.33 6.95
N GLY A 72 -10.89 -8.00 8.19
CA GLY A 72 -11.39 -6.85 8.93
C GLY A 72 -10.76 -5.50 8.55
N GLY A 73 -9.95 -5.46 7.48
CA GLY A 73 -9.18 -4.29 7.04
C GLY A 73 -9.82 -3.43 5.96
N GLU A 74 -8.95 -2.82 5.16
CA GLU A 74 -9.27 -1.92 4.05
C GLU A 74 -8.64 -2.43 2.75
N ALA A 75 -9.31 -2.16 1.63
CA ALA A 75 -8.81 -2.46 0.29
C ALA A 75 -9.36 -1.46 -0.75
N PRO A 76 -8.81 -0.23 -0.83
CA PRO A 76 -9.08 0.66 -1.96
C PRO A 76 -8.69 -0.02 -3.28
N ILE A 77 -9.59 0.07 -4.26
CA ILE A 77 -9.46 -0.54 -5.59
C ILE A 77 -9.63 0.57 -6.63
N ILE A 78 -8.84 0.51 -7.71
CA ILE A 78 -9.05 1.28 -8.93
C ILE A 78 -9.14 0.30 -10.10
N ILE A 79 -10.15 0.45 -10.94
CA ILE A 79 -10.40 -0.40 -12.10
C ILE A 79 -10.40 0.47 -13.35
N TYR A 80 -9.74 0.01 -14.43
CA TYR A 80 -10.09 0.41 -15.78
C TYR A 80 -11.03 -0.63 -16.37
N SER A 81 -12.27 -0.23 -16.66
CA SER A 81 -13.24 -1.08 -17.36
C SER A 81 -13.03 -0.91 -18.86
N ALA A 82 -12.64 -1.97 -19.56
CA ALA A 82 -12.47 -1.94 -21.02
C ALA A 82 -13.83 -1.82 -21.75
N ARG A 83 -14.89 -2.40 -21.18
CA ARG A 83 -16.27 -2.27 -21.65
C ARG A 83 -16.73 -0.81 -21.65
N ASP A 84 -16.51 -0.14 -20.52
CA ASP A 84 -17.04 1.21 -20.26
C ASP A 84 -16.02 2.31 -20.63
N ARG A 85 -14.77 1.90 -20.97
CA ARG A 85 -13.62 2.74 -21.33
C ARG A 85 -13.25 3.82 -20.31
N GLN A 86 -13.59 3.60 -19.04
CA GLN A 86 -13.43 4.54 -17.94
C GLN A 86 -12.55 3.95 -16.82
N VAL A 87 -11.90 4.84 -16.05
CA VAL A 87 -11.25 4.49 -14.78
C VAL A 87 -12.19 4.87 -13.65
N ILE A 88 -12.42 3.95 -12.71
CA ILE A 88 -13.26 4.17 -11.52
C ILE A 88 -12.50 3.78 -10.25
N VAL A 89 -12.85 4.44 -9.15
CA VAL A 89 -12.39 4.08 -7.80
C VAL A 89 -13.51 3.33 -7.09
N ILE A 90 -13.18 2.28 -6.36
CA ILE A 90 -14.10 1.67 -5.39
C ILE A 90 -13.55 1.99 -4.00
N ASN A 91 -14.38 2.67 -3.21
CA ASN A 91 -14.07 3.00 -1.83
C ASN A 91 -14.03 1.73 -0.98
N GLY A 92 -12.82 1.24 -0.70
CA GLY A 92 -12.54 0.22 0.29
C GLY A 92 -11.86 0.75 1.53
N GLN A 93 -12.13 2.00 1.94
CA GLN A 93 -11.67 2.59 3.20
C GLN A 93 -12.82 2.66 4.21
N GLY A 94 -12.66 1.90 5.30
CA GLY A 94 -13.57 1.89 6.44
C GLY A 94 -13.79 3.26 7.06
N ARG A 95 -14.99 3.48 7.61
CA ARG A 95 -15.34 4.68 8.39
C ARG A 95 -15.05 4.47 9.87
N ALA A 96 -14.85 5.54 10.63
CA ALA A 96 -14.85 5.46 12.10
C ALA A 96 -16.26 5.07 12.60
N PRO A 97 -16.41 4.25 13.65
CA PRO A 97 -17.69 4.05 14.33
C PRO A 97 -18.32 5.38 14.74
N ARG A 98 -19.66 5.48 14.77
CA ARG A 98 -20.36 6.74 15.07
C ARG A 98 -19.99 7.35 16.42
N ALA A 99 -19.70 6.52 17.42
CA ALA A 99 -19.29 6.96 18.76
C ALA A 99 -17.80 7.39 18.85
N ALA A 100 -16.99 7.17 17.81
CA ALA A 100 -15.58 7.54 17.81
C ALA A 100 -15.38 9.05 17.58
N THR A 101 -15.18 9.79 18.66
CA THR A 101 -14.92 11.24 18.68
C THR A 101 -13.58 11.54 19.36
N PRO A 102 -12.99 12.74 19.19
CA PRO A 102 -11.75 13.10 19.89
C PRO A 102 -11.84 12.99 21.41
N ALA A 103 -13.02 13.21 22.00
CA ALA A 103 -13.26 13.09 23.44
C ALA A 103 -13.00 11.68 23.99
N LEU A 104 -13.23 10.61 23.20
CA LEU A 104 -12.90 9.22 23.56
C LEU A 104 -11.39 8.99 23.78
N PHE A 105 -10.57 9.92 23.28
CA PHE A 105 -9.11 9.91 23.38
C PHE A 105 -8.57 11.13 24.13
N ALA A 106 -9.40 11.85 24.90
CA ALA A 106 -8.96 12.94 25.75
C ALA A 106 -7.80 12.51 26.67
N GLY A 107 -6.78 13.37 26.80
CA GLY A 107 -5.56 13.06 27.54
C GLY A 107 -4.59 12.07 26.87
N LYS A 108 -4.89 11.55 25.67
CA LYS A 108 -3.98 10.69 24.90
C LYS A 108 -3.32 11.48 23.77
N ALA A 109 -2.02 11.29 23.56
CA ALA A 109 -1.29 11.91 22.45
C ALA A 109 -1.72 11.41 21.06
N ALA A 110 -2.28 10.20 20.96
CA ALA A 110 -2.78 9.63 19.72
C ALA A 110 -3.84 8.55 19.99
N ILE A 111 -4.59 8.20 18.94
CA ILE A 111 -5.44 7.00 18.92
C ILE A 111 -4.53 5.76 18.95
N PRO A 112 -4.81 4.74 19.80
CA PRO A 112 -3.98 3.55 19.89
C PRO A 112 -3.82 2.83 18.54
N GLY A 113 -2.57 2.49 18.20
CA GLY A 113 -2.24 1.73 16.98
C GLY A 113 -2.61 0.25 17.04
N ASN A 114 -3.24 -0.23 18.12
CA ASN A 114 -3.63 -1.62 18.34
C ASN A 114 -4.90 -1.72 19.18
N GLY A 115 -5.55 -2.88 19.11
CA GLY A 115 -6.74 -3.20 19.90
C GLY A 115 -8.05 -2.64 19.30
N PRO A 116 -9.18 -2.90 19.97
CA PRO A 116 -10.52 -2.68 19.42
C PRO A 116 -10.90 -1.20 19.21
N LEU A 117 -10.19 -0.26 19.85
CA LEU A 117 -10.35 1.18 19.65
C LEU A 117 -9.65 1.73 18.39
N GLY A 118 -8.78 0.96 17.76
CA GLY A 118 -8.11 1.36 16.51
C GLY A 118 -8.93 1.08 15.25
N ALA A 119 -9.99 0.28 15.34
CA ALA A 119 -10.66 -0.28 14.17
C ALA A 119 -11.66 0.67 13.50
N THR A 120 -11.47 0.94 12.21
CA THR A 120 -12.57 1.40 11.35
C THR A 120 -13.50 0.24 11.00
N ILE A 121 -14.72 0.53 10.54
CA ILE A 121 -15.62 -0.50 10.04
C ILE A 121 -14.94 -1.26 8.89
N PRO A 122 -14.87 -2.61 8.92
CA PRO A 122 -14.24 -3.39 7.86
C PRO A 122 -14.79 -3.06 6.47
N ALA A 123 -13.90 -2.88 5.50
CA ALA A 123 -14.27 -2.45 4.14
C ALA A 123 -13.93 -3.45 3.04
N VAL A 124 -13.16 -4.52 3.33
CA VAL A 124 -12.72 -5.51 2.34
C VAL A 124 -13.89 -6.19 1.63
N VAL A 125 -14.82 -6.76 2.40
CA VAL A 125 -15.92 -7.56 1.86
C VAL A 125 -16.80 -6.70 0.95
N ASP A 126 -17.17 -5.51 1.41
CA ASP A 126 -17.98 -4.56 0.64
C ASP A 126 -17.30 -4.11 -0.66
N ALA A 127 -16.06 -3.64 -0.60
CA ALA A 127 -15.34 -3.17 -1.79
C ALA A 127 -15.10 -4.29 -2.82
N ALA A 128 -14.75 -5.49 -2.34
CA ALA A 128 -14.52 -6.66 -3.19
C ALA A 128 -15.82 -7.17 -3.83
N THR A 129 -16.92 -7.22 -3.08
CA THR A 129 -18.23 -7.65 -3.60
C THR A 129 -18.83 -6.61 -4.55
N LEU A 130 -18.67 -5.31 -4.27
CA LEU A 130 -19.08 -4.22 -5.17
C LEU A 130 -18.31 -4.26 -6.50
N ALA A 131 -17.00 -4.52 -6.45
CA ALA A 131 -16.17 -4.74 -7.65
C ALA A 131 -16.65 -5.94 -8.47
N LEU A 132 -16.86 -7.08 -7.80
CA LEU A 132 -17.31 -8.33 -8.42
C LEU A 132 -18.69 -8.20 -9.06
N ALA A 133 -19.64 -7.55 -8.38
CA ALA A 133 -21.01 -7.36 -8.84
C ALA A 133 -21.07 -6.47 -10.10
N ARG A 134 -20.32 -5.36 -10.14
CA ARG A 134 -20.41 -4.38 -11.25
C ARG A 134 -19.48 -4.66 -12.42
N TYR A 135 -18.30 -5.24 -12.15
CA TYR A 135 -17.22 -5.37 -13.13
C TYR A 135 -16.64 -6.78 -13.24
N GLY A 136 -16.90 -7.68 -12.29
CA GLY A 136 -16.58 -9.11 -12.41
C GLY A 136 -17.60 -9.89 -13.24
N THR A 137 -17.29 -11.16 -13.51
CA THR A 137 -18.17 -12.14 -14.20
C THR A 137 -18.47 -13.38 -13.37
N LYS A 138 -17.72 -13.63 -12.30
CA LYS A 138 -17.84 -14.84 -11.45
C LYS A 138 -18.84 -14.67 -10.31
N SER A 139 -19.18 -15.79 -9.67
CA SER A 139 -19.91 -15.79 -8.40
C SER A 139 -18.98 -15.39 -7.26
N LEU A 140 -19.55 -14.93 -6.15
CA LEU A 140 -18.84 -14.72 -4.90
C LEU A 140 -18.23 -16.04 -4.38
N GLY A 141 -18.96 -17.15 -4.54
CA GLY A 141 -18.46 -18.49 -4.24
C GLY A 141 -17.18 -18.86 -5.01
N ASP A 142 -17.11 -18.59 -6.32
CA ASP A 142 -15.93 -18.85 -7.15
C ASP A 142 -14.69 -18.09 -6.64
N VAL A 143 -14.83 -16.79 -6.39
CA VAL A 143 -13.70 -15.94 -5.97
C VAL A 143 -13.31 -16.13 -4.50
N LEU A 144 -14.23 -16.60 -3.66
CA LEU A 144 -13.93 -17.00 -2.27
C LEU A 144 -13.29 -18.39 -2.18
N ALA A 145 -13.53 -19.31 -3.13
CA ALA A 145 -13.06 -20.69 -3.04
C ALA A 145 -11.53 -20.83 -2.80
N PRO A 146 -10.64 -20.07 -3.46
CA PRO A 146 -9.21 -20.09 -3.13
C PRO A 146 -8.91 -19.65 -1.69
N ALA A 147 -9.61 -18.62 -1.19
CA ALA A 147 -9.43 -18.11 0.16
C ALA A 147 -9.95 -19.10 1.22
N VAL A 148 -11.09 -19.76 0.98
CA VAL A 148 -11.62 -20.84 1.83
C VAL A 148 -10.62 -22.00 1.92
N ALA A 149 -10.09 -22.46 0.78
CA ALA A 149 -9.11 -23.55 0.76
C ALA A 149 -7.81 -23.20 1.51
N LEU A 150 -7.32 -21.96 1.37
CA LEU A 150 -6.18 -21.46 2.14
C LEU A 150 -6.52 -21.35 3.65
N ALA A 151 -7.74 -20.93 4.00
CA ALA A 151 -8.14 -20.80 5.40
C ALA A 151 -8.34 -22.18 6.08
N ASP A 152 -8.76 -23.20 5.32
CA ASP A 152 -8.74 -24.59 5.78
C ASP A 152 -7.32 -25.09 6.02
N GLY A 153 -6.35 -24.69 5.21
CA GLY A 153 -4.94 -24.72 5.58
C GLY A 153 -3.95 -24.34 4.48
N PHE A 154 -2.82 -23.75 4.89
CA PHE A 154 -1.65 -23.53 4.03
C PHE A 154 -0.33 -23.85 4.76
N PRO A 155 0.76 -24.19 4.05
CA PRO A 155 2.06 -24.42 4.68
C PRO A 155 2.61 -23.14 5.32
N MET A 156 2.85 -23.17 6.63
CA MET A 156 3.45 -22.06 7.37
C MET A 156 4.82 -21.71 6.78
N TYR A 157 5.09 -20.43 6.58
CA TYR A 157 6.31 -19.93 5.94
C TYR A 157 7.12 -19.04 6.88
N ASP A 158 8.46 -19.09 6.78
CA ASP A 158 9.39 -18.48 7.75
C ASP A 158 9.11 -17.01 8.08
N PHE A 159 8.66 -16.21 7.10
CA PHE A 159 8.35 -14.80 7.36
C PHE A 159 7.14 -14.63 8.29
N LEU A 160 6.05 -15.38 8.07
CA LEU A 160 4.88 -15.33 8.95
C LEU A 160 5.23 -15.89 10.32
N ARG A 161 5.98 -16.99 10.39
CA ARG A 161 6.47 -17.56 11.65
C ARG A 161 7.21 -16.51 12.49
N ARG A 162 8.22 -15.85 11.91
CA ARG A 162 9.00 -14.79 12.59
C ARG A 162 8.16 -13.57 12.96
N TYR A 163 7.18 -13.21 12.13
CA TYR A 163 6.27 -12.11 12.43
C TYR A 163 5.39 -12.44 13.66
N LEU A 164 4.76 -13.61 13.69
CA LEU A 164 3.99 -14.07 14.86
C LEU A 164 4.88 -14.20 16.11
N GLU A 165 6.16 -14.54 15.95
CA GLU A 165 7.15 -14.62 17.01
C GLU A 165 7.46 -13.23 17.61
N SER A 166 7.66 -12.20 16.77
CA SER A 166 7.86 -10.82 17.23
C SER A 166 6.62 -10.18 17.84
N GLU A 167 5.42 -10.58 17.42
CA GLU A 167 4.16 -9.92 17.78
C GLU A 167 3.38 -10.62 18.90
N ARG A 168 3.87 -11.76 19.41
CA ARG A 168 3.20 -12.58 20.44
C ARG A 168 2.72 -11.77 21.65
N LYS A 169 3.57 -10.88 22.18
CA LYS A 169 3.25 -10.01 23.32
C LYS A 169 2.10 -9.04 23.04
N GLY A 170 1.92 -8.62 21.79
CA GLY A 170 0.77 -7.80 21.37
C GLY A 170 -0.54 -8.60 21.27
N CYS A 171 -0.44 -9.90 20.94
CA CYS A 171 -1.56 -10.82 20.84
C CYS A 171 -2.03 -11.39 22.20
N GLU A 172 -1.12 -11.53 23.17
CA GLU A 172 -1.38 -12.16 24.48
C GLU A 172 -2.62 -11.63 25.25
N PRO A 173 -2.96 -10.33 25.25
CA PRO A 173 -4.17 -9.82 25.89
C PRO A 173 -5.49 -10.29 25.25
N TYR A 174 -5.45 -10.92 24.07
CA TYR A 174 -6.62 -11.17 23.23
C TYR A 174 -6.80 -12.66 22.95
N ALA A 175 -7.63 -13.32 23.75
CA ALA A 175 -7.82 -14.77 23.72
C ALA A 175 -8.19 -15.34 22.33
N TRP A 176 -9.01 -14.63 21.55
CA TRP A 176 -9.37 -15.05 20.19
C TRP A 176 -8.21 -14.94 19.19
N THR A 177 -7.33 -13.96 19.37
CA THR A 177 -6.09 -13.81 18.59
C THR A 177 -5.13 -14.95 18.94
N MET A 178 -4.95 -15.25 20.23
CA MET A 178 -4.15 -16.38 20.68
C MET A 178 -4.66 -17.72 20.12
N ARG A 179 -5.98 -17.96 20.18
CA ARG A 179 -6.61 -19.16 19.57
C ARG A 179 -6.46 -19.24 18.04
N THR A 180 -6.38 -18.11 17.35
CA THR A 180 -6.34 -18.07 15.88
C THR A 180 -4.92 -18.19 15.32
N TYR A 181 -3.94 -17.51 15.91
CA TYR A 181 -2.57 -17.46 15.38
C TYR A 181 -1.55 -18.31 16.17
N TYR A 182 -1.89 -18.74 17.38
CA TYR A 182 -1.03 -19.55 18.25
C TYR A 182 -1.78 -20.83 18.69
N PRO A 183 -2.19 -21.69 17.74
CA PRO A 183 -2.86 -22.95 18.07
C PRO A 183 -2.01 -23.75 19.07
N GLU A 184 -2.65 -24.36 20.06
CA GLU A 184 -1.98 -25.08 21.16
C GLU A 184 -0.97 -24.21 21.95
N GLY A 185 -1.06 -22.88 21.86
CA GLY A 185 -0.13 -21.93 22.52
C GLY A 185 1.23 -21.76 21.82
N ARG A 186 1.42 -22.39 20.65
CA ARG A 186 2.67 -22.40 19.87
C ARG A 186 2.49 -21.79 18.48
N ILE A 187 3.60 -21.45 17.84
CA ILE A 187 3.62 -21.06 16.42
C ILE A 187 3.98 -22.32 15.62
N PRO A 188 3.24 -22.67 14.55
CA PRO A 188 3.59 -23.81 13.70
C PRO A 188 5.00 -23.71 13.08
N ALA A 189 5.63 -24.87 12.88
CA ALA A 189 6.92 -24.96 12.22
C ALA A 189 6.83 -24.59 10.73
N ALA A 190 7.94 -24.17 10.12
CA ALA A 190 7.95 -23.92 8.67
C ALA A 190 7.66 -25.21 7.90
N GLY A 191 6.67 -25.18 7.01
CA GLY A 191 6.13 -26.34 6.29
C GLY A 191 4.95 -27.04 6.99
N GLU A 192 4.71 -26.80 8.29
CA GLU A 192 3.53 -27.32 8.99
C GLU A 192 2.25 -26.65 8.48
N MET A 193 1.15 -27.39 8.41
CA MET A 193 -0.14 -26.86 7.93
C MET A 193 -0.76 -25.93 8.98
N PHE A 194 -0.73 -24.62 8.71
CA PHE A 194 -1.42 -23.62 9.52
C PHE A 194 -2.86 -23.43 9.01
N ARG A 195 -3.82 -23.33 9.93
CA ARG A 195 -5.26 -23.33 9.64
C ARG A 195 -5.96 -22.18 10.38
N GLN A 196 -6.99 -21.61 9.75
CA GLN A 196 -7.83 -20.54 10.29
C GLN A 196 -9.32 -20.96 10.19
N PRO A 197 -9.75 -21.99 10.93
CA PRO A 197 -11.07 -22.60 10.76
C PRO A 197 -12.23 -21.62 11.02
N ASN A 198 -12.05 -20.65 11.91
CA ASN A 198 -13.01 -19.59 12.18
C ASN A 198 -13.24 -18.69 10.95
N LEU A 199 -12.15 -18.20 10.36
CA LEU A 199 -12.20 -17.40 9.13
C LEU A 199 -12.75 -18.22 7.96
N ALA A 200 -12.40 -19.51 7.88
CA ALA A 200 -12.92 -20.42 6.86
C ALA A 200 -14.44 -20.64 6.98
N ARG A 201 -15.01 -20.68 8.20
CA ARG A 201 -16.49 -20.69 8.41
C ARG A 201 -17.12 -19.38 7.96
N THR A 202 -16.52 -18.24 8.31
CA THR A 202 -16.99 -16.92 7.89
C THR A 202 -17.02 -16.80 6.36
N LEU A 203 -15.92 -17.12 5.67
CA LEU A 203 -15.85 -17.07 4.19
C LEU A 203 -16.86 -18.02 3.53
N ARG A 204 -17.10 -19.21 4.10
CA ARG A 204 -18.16 -20.12 3.63
C ARG A 204 -19.54 -19.49 3.75
N ALA A 205 -19.88 -18.91 4.90
CA ALA A 205 -21.19 -18.30 5.14
C ALA A 205 -21.53 -17.18 4.13
N LEU A 206 -20.54 -16.39 3.70
CA LEU A 206 -20.71 -15.39 2.62
C LEU A 206 -21.10 -16.07 1.29
N ALA A 207 -20.46 -17.19 0.94
CA ALA A 207 -20.77 -17.95 -0.27
C ALA A 207 -22.08 -18.76 -0.17
N ASP A 208 -22.44 -19.24 1.03
CA ASP A 208 -23.72 -19.90 1.30
C ASP A 208 -24.90 -18.93 1.16
N ALA A 209 -24.76 -17.70 1.65
CA ALA A 209 -25.78 -16.66 1.50
C ALA A 209 -25.98 -16.22 0.04
N GLU A 210 -24.91 -16.16 -0.77
CA GLU A 210 -25.06 -16.01 -2.23
C GLU A 210 -25.82 -17.18 -2.85
N ARG A 211 -25.42 -18.43 -2.56
CA ARG A 211 -26.08 -19.63 -3.10
C ARG A 211 -27.55 -19.70 -2.73
N ALA A 212 -27.90 -19.37 -1.50
CA ALA A 212 -29.29 -19.32 -1.03
C ALA A 212 -30.10 -18.25 -1.80
N ALA A 213 -29.53 -17.08 -2.04
CA ALA A 213 -30.18 -16.03 -2.83
C ALA A 213 -30.36 -16.44 -4.31
N LEU A 214 -29.37 -17.08 -4.94
CA LEU A 214 -29.49 -17.63 -6.30
C LEU A 214 -30.58 -18.71 -6.37
N ALA A 215 -30.64 -19.62 -5.39
CA ALA A 215 -31.67 -20.66 -5.30
C ALA A 215 -33.08 -20.08 -5.09
N ALA A 216 -33.19 -18.91 -4.43
CA ALA A 216 -34.42 -18.13 -4.31
C ALA A 216 -34.74 -17.26 -5.54
N GLY A 217 -33.99 -17.39 -6.65
CA GLY A 217 -34.25 -16.69 -7.91
C GLY A 217 -33.64 -15.29 -8.03
N ALA A 218 -32.73 -14.90 -7.14
CA ALA A 218 -32.05 -13.60 -7.24
C ALA A 218 -31.08 -13.54 -8.43
N GLY A 219 -30.97 -12.36 -9.07
CA GLY A 219 -29.92 -12.08 -10.04
C GLY A 219 -28.52 -12.03 -9.40
N ARG A 220 -27.46 -12.17 -10.22
CA ARG A 220 -26.07 -12.27 -9.74
C ARG A 220 -25.67 -11.11 -8.81
N GLU A 221 -26.00 -9.86 -9.16
CA GLU A 221 -25.67 -8.70 -8.32
C GLU A 221 -26.39 -8.75 -6.96
N GLN A 222 -27.67 -9.12 -6.93
CA GLN A 222 -28.46 -9.26 -5.71
C GLN A 222 -27.95 -10.43 -4.84
N ALA A 223 -27.53 -11.54 -5.45
CA ALA A 223 -26.96 -12.68 -4.73
C ALA A 223 -25.58 -12.36 -4.13
N ILE A 224 -24.71 -11.68 -4.87
CA ILE A 224 -23.43 -11.17 -4.34
C ILE A 224 -23.70 -10.20 -3.17
N ARG A 225 -24.74 -9.35 -3.27
CA ARG A 225 -25.16 -8.46 -2.18
C ARG A 225 -25.71 -9.22 -0.97
N ALA A 226 -26.41 -10.35 -1.14
CA ALA A 226 -26.81 -11.21 -0.03
C ALA A 226 -25.60 -11.83 0.68
N GLY A 227 -24.61 -12.30 -0.08
CA GLY A 227 -23.33 -12.74 0.46
C GLY A 227 -22.59 -11.65 1.24
N ARG A 228 -22.55 -10.42 0.70
CA ARG A 228 -22.06 -9.24 1.43
C ARG A 228 -22.84 -8.99 2.71
N ASP A 229 -24.17 -8.97 2.66
CA ASP A 229 -25.01 -8.63 3.82
C ASP A 229 -24.94 -9.67 4.93
N ALA A 230 -24.60 -10.93 4.65
CA ALA A 230 -24.29 -11.93 5.68
C ALA A 230 -23.12 -11.50 6.61
N PHE A 231 -22.15 -10.74 6.10
CA PHE A 231 -21.05 -10.19 6.90
C PHE A 231 -21.48 -8.97 7.75
N TYR A 232 -22.35 -8.11 7.21
CA TYR A 232 -22.66 -6.79 7.79
C TYR A 232 -23.99 -6.69 8.54
N LYS A 233 -24.95 -7.59 8.34
CA LYS A 233 -26.34 -7.49 8.81
C LYS A 233 -26.90 -8.78 9.42
N GLY A 234 -26.03 -9.58 10.05
CA GLY A 234 -26.39 -10.87 10.61
C GLY A 234 -25.45 -11.35 11.70
N ASP A 235 -25.45 -12.66 11.96
CA ASP A 235 -24.75 -13.28 13.09
C ASP A 235 -23.23 -13.05 13.10
N ILE A 236 -22.61 -12.80 11.95
CA ILE A 236 -21.20 -12.37 11.87
C ILE A 236 -21.07 -10.95 12.45
N ALA A 237 -21.90 -10.00 12.00
CA ALA A 237 -21.90 -8.61 12.48
C ALA A 237 -22.19 -8.52 13.98
N ARG A 238 -23.19 -9.25 14.49
CA ARG A 238 -23.50 -9.30 15.94
C ARG A 238 -22.31 -9.75 16.78
N ARG A 239 -21.67 -10.86 16.40
CA ARG A 239 -20.51 -11.40 17.15
C ARG A 239 -19.28 -10.50 17.03
N MET A 240 -19.05 -9.86 15.87
CA MET A 240 -17.97 -8.88 15.73
C MET A 240 -18.18 -7.68 16.64
N ALA A 241 -19.37 -7.06 16.60
CA ALA A 241 -19.69 -5.89 17.43
C ALA A 241 -19.60 -6.22 18.93
N ALA A 242 -20.24 -7.32 19.36
CA ALA A 242 -20.23 -7.75 20.75
C ALA A 242 -18.79 -7.95 21.28
N ALA A 243 -17.92 -8.65 20.55
CA ALA A 243 -16.53 -8.84 20.98
C ALA A 243 -15.70 -7.54 20.93
N VAL A 244 -15.93 -6.65 19.96
CA VAL A 244 -15.28 -5.33 19.95
C VAL A 244 -15.68 -4.54 21.19
N GLN A 245 -16.96 -4.53 21.57
CA GLN A 245 -17.48 -3.82 22.74
C GLN A 245 -17.02 -4.45 24.07
N GLU A 246 -17.05 -5.78 24.19
CA GLU A 246 -16.52 -6.53 25.35
C GLU A 246 -15.04 -6.20 25.60
N ALA A 247 -14.25 -6.03 24.55
CA ALA A 247 -12.85 -5.65 24.63
C ALA A 247 -12.62 -4.12 24.79
N GLY A 248 -13.68 -3.32 24.97
CA GLY A 248 -13.61 -1.87 25.21
C GLY A 248 -13.56 -0.98 23.96
N GLY A 249 -13.88 -1.52 22.79
CA GLY A 249 -14.10 -0.75 21.56
C GLY A 249 -15.51 -0.17 21.45
N VAL A 250 -15.73 0.67 20.43
CA VAL A 250 -16.97 1.44 20.25
C VAL A 250 -17.74 1.14 18.95
N MET A 251 -17.36 0.06 18.24
CA MET A 251 -18.07 -0.38 17.03
C MET A 251 -19.35 -1.13 17.39
N THR A 252 -20.47 -0.70 16.81
CA THR A 252 -21.78 -1.34 17.01
C THR A 252 -22.20 -2.18 15.79
N GLU A 253 -23.20 -3.05 15.98
CA GLU A 253 -23.87 -3.73 14.86
C GLU A 253 -24.49 -2.71 13.89
N ALA A 254 -25.04 -1.61 14.41
CA ALA A 254 -25.61 -0.53 13.60
C ALA A 254 -24.56 0.17 12.72
N ASP A 255 -23.31 0.31 13.19
CA ASP A 255 -22.21 0.83 12.36
C ASP A 255 -21.84 -0.13 11.22
N LEU A 256 -21.82 -1.44 11.48
CA LEU A 256 -21.59 -2.47 10.47
C LEU A 256 -22.73 -2.50 9.44
N ALA A 257 -23.97 -2.55 9.90
CA ALA A 257 -25.15 -2.64 9.05
C ALA A 257 -25.36 -1.40 8.16
N ALA A 258 -24.96 -0.22 8.65
CA ALA A 258 -25.05 1.06 7.94
C ALA A 258 -23.80 1.43 7.11
N TYR A 259 -22.75 0.61 7.11
CA TYR A 259 -21.63 0.79 6.20
C TYR A 259 -22.07 0.45 4.77
N GLU A 260 -21.64 1.23 3.79
CA GLU A 260 -21.80 0.97 2.35
C GLU A 260 -20.69 1.74 1.61
N GLY A 261 -19.89 1.03 0.83
CA GLY A 261 -18.88 1.61 -0.05
C GLY A 261 -19.52 2.26 -1.27
N ARG A 262 -18.72 3.05 -2.00
CA ARG A 262 -19.16 3.80 -3.18
C ARG A 262 -18.22 3.58 -4.34
N ILE A 263 -18.78 3.62 -5.55
CA ILE A 263 -17.99 3.90 -6.75
C ILE A 263 -17.81 5.42 -6.81
N GLU A 264 -16.58 5.86 -7.02
CA GLU A 264 -16.18 7.26 -6.98
C GLU A 264 -15.34 7.62 -8.21
N GLU A 265 -15.44 8.87 -8.64
CA GLU A 265 -14.60 9.42 -9.70
C GLU A 265 -13.13 9.49 -9.26
N PRO A 266 -12.17 9.06 -10.10
CA PRO A 266 -10.76 9.16 -9.78
C PRO A 266 -10.26 10.60 -9.86
N THR A 267 -9.31 10.95 -9.00
CA THR A 267 -8.46 12.13 -9.22
C THR A 267 -7.38 11.75 -10.23
N SER A 268 -7.07 12.62 -11.20
CA SER A 268 -6.06 12.34 -12.21
C SER A 268 -5.18 13.54 -12.54
N ALA A 269 -4.04 13.26 -13.17
CA ALA A 269 -3.17 14.26 -13.78
C ALA A 269 -2.42 13.67 -14.98
N THR A 270 -2.16 14.52 -15.98
CA THR A 270 -1.29 14.19 -17.11
C THR A 270 0.18 14.40 -16.75
N TYR A 271 1.05 13.54 -17.26
CA TYR A 271 2.51 13.70 -17.15
C TYR A 271 3.19 13.03 -18.35
N ARG A 272 3.78 13.83 -19.25
CA ARG A 272 4.61 13.35 -20.37
C ARG A 272 3.96 12.25 -21.24
N GLY A 273 2.69 12.42 -21.61
CA GLY A 273 1.90 11.47 -22.42
C GLY A 273 1.25 10.33 -21.64
N LEU A 274 1.47 10.26 -20.32
CA LEU A 274 0.73 9.39 -19.41
C LEU A 274 -0.42 10.17 -18.77
N THR A 275 -1.52 9.50 -18.44
CA THR A 275 -2.55 10.00 -17.52
C THR A 275 -2.60 9.06 -16.32
N ILE A 276 -2.31 9.58 -15.13
CA ILE A 276 -2.20 8.82 -13.89
C ILE A 276 -3.48 9.04 -13.09
N TYR A 277 -4.11 7.95 -12.65
CA TYR A 277 -5.37 7.94 -11.90
C TYR A 277 -5.17 7.40 -10.49
N LYS A 278 -5.75 8.09 -9.51
CA LYS A 278 -5.67 7.83 -8.07
C LYS A 278 -7.05 8.00 -7.43
N ALA A 279 -7.22 7.48 -6.21
CA ALA A 279 -8.38 7.78 -5.38
C ALA A 279 -8.41 9.27 -4.95
N GLY A 280 -9.57 9.74 -4.49
CA GLY A 280 -9.80 11.10 -3.99
C GLY A 280 -9.01 11.45 -2.71
N PRO A 281 -9.19 12.66 -2.13
CA PRO A 281 -8.33 13.18 -1.06
C PRO A 281 -8.51 12.53 0.33
N TRP A 282 -9.51 11.65 0.51
CA TRP A 282 -9.53 10.70 1.63
C TRP A 282 -8.37 9.69 1.53
N ASN A 283 -7.70 9.63 0.38
CA ASN A 283 -6.51 8.87 0.10
C ASN A 283 -5.29 9.82 -0.02
N GLN A 284 -4.09 9.33 0.27
CA GLN A 284 -2.88 10.11 -0.02
C GLN A 284 -2.56 10.23 -1.52
N GLY A 285 -3.13 9.38 -2.38
CA GLY A 285 -2.73 9.20 -3.78
C GLY A 285 -2.60 10.47 -4.63
N PRO A 286 -3.43 11.51 -4.48
CA PRO A 286 -3.24 12.76 -5.22
C PRO A 286 -1.90 13.47 -4.92
N VAL A 287 -1.16 13.08 -3.88
CA VAL A 287 0.21 13.54 -3.61
C VAL A 287 1.19 13.15 -4.72
N LEU A 288 0.98 11.99 -5.37
CA LEU A 288 1.74 11.59 -6.57
C LEU A 288 1.45 12.54 -7.73
N LEU A 289 0.17 12.90 -7.90
CA LEU A 289 -0.27 13.79 -8.98
C LEU A 289 0.36 15.17 -8.82
N GLN A 290 0.25 15.79 -7.63
CA GLN A 290 0.95 17.04 -7.31
C GLN A 290 2.47 16.95 -7.58
N THR A 291 3.11 15.85 -7.15
CA THR A 291 4.55 15.64 -7.37
C THR A 291 4.91 15.56 -8.86
N LEU A 292 4.12 14.86 -9.67
CA LEU A 292 4.34 14.75 -11.12
C LEU A 292 4.15 16.10 -11.83
N ARG A 293 3.15 16.88 -11.43
CA ARG A 293 2.88 18.24 -11.92
C ARG A 293 4.04 19.19 -11.62
N LEU A 294 4.58 19.15 -10.40
CA LEU A 294 5.80 19.90 -10.05
C LEU A 294 6.99 19.47 -10.92
N LEU A 295 7.16 18.16 -11.15
CA LEU A 295 8.27 17.60 -11.93
C LEU A 295 8.18 17.81 -13.45
N GLU A 296 7.02 18.19 -13.98
CA GLU A 296 6.82 18.44 -15.41
C GLU A 296 7.77 19.53 -15.96
N GLY A 297 8.04 20.56 -15.16
CA GLY A 297 8.93 21.68 -15.51
C GLY A 297 10.44 21.38 -15.42
N PHE A 298 10.86 20.16 -15.06
CA PHE A 298 12.28 19.78 -14.99
C PHE A 298 12.62 18.70 -16.01
N ASP A 299 13.68 18.88 -16.80
CA ASP A 299 14.13 17.81 -17.70
C ASP A 299 14.93 16.70 -16.97
N LEU A 300 14.19 15.82 -16.31
CA LEU A 300 14.74 14.63 -15.64
C LEU A 300 15.48 13.68 -16.61
N LYS A 301 15.26 13.79 -17.94
CA LYS A 301 15.93 12.96 -18.94
C LYS A 301 17.39 13.39 -19.11
N SER A 302 17.66 14.68 -19.33
CA SER A 302 19.03 15.21 -19.42
C SER A 302 19.76 15.20 -18.08
N MET A 303 19.06 15.38 -16.95
CA MET A 303 19.64 15.19 -15.61
C MET A 303 20.16 13.76 -15.39
N GLY A 304 19.66 12.77 -16.15
CA GLY A 304 20.07 11.37 -16.08
C GLY A 304 19.42 10.60 -14.92
N ALA A 305 18.67 9.54 -15.26
CA ALA A 305 17.88 8.79 -14.28
C ALA A 305 18.67 8.36 -13.02
N GLY A 306 18.21 8.83 -11.86
CA GLY A 306 18.80 8.56 -10.55
C GLY A 306 20.11 9.30 -10.25
N SER A 307 20.50 10.32 -11.05
CA SER A 307 21.58 11.25 -10.68
C SER A 307 21.26 12.00 -9.38
N ALA A 308 22.26 12.70 -8.82
CA ALA A 308 22.05 13.53 -7.64
C ALA A 308 21.00 14.63 -7.93
N ASP A 309 21.05 15.26 -9.11
CA ASP A 309 20.07 16.27 -9.52
C ASP A 309 18.66 15.71 -9.63
N ALA A 310 18.47 14.59 -10.35
CA ALA A 310 17.15 13.98 -10.53
C ALA A 310 16.53 13.53 -9.19
N VAL A 311 17.35 12.99 -8.27
CA VAL A 311 16.91 12.63 -6.92
C VAL A 311 16.59 13.87 -6.09
N HIS A 312 17.38 14.94 -6.21
CA HIS A 312 17.17 16.20 -5.49
C HIS A 312 15.84 16.85 -5.85
N VAL A 313 15.58 17.15 -7.14
CA VAL A 313 14.32 17.80 -7.53
C VAL A 313 13.09 16.91 -7.27
N ALA A 314 13.22 15.59 -7.41
CA ALA A 314 12.16 14.65 -7.02
C ALA A 314 11.88 14.69 -5.50
N THR A 315 12.93 14.79 -4.68
CA THR A 315 12.78 14.86 -3.21
C THR A 315 12.15 16.18 -2.78
N GLU A 316 12.57 17.31 -3.33
CA GLU A 316 11.98 18.61 -3.00
C GLU A 316 10.52 18.72 -3.49
N ALA A 317 10.20 18.18 -4.67
CA ALA A 317 8.81 18.10 -5.16
C ALA A 317 7.92 17.23 -4.25
N VAL A 318 8.42 16.07 -3.81
CA VAL A 318 7.72 15.21 -2.83
C VAL A 318 7.48 15.96 -1.52
N LYS A 319 8.47 16.68 -0.98
CA LYS A 319 8.31 17.46 0.28
C LYS A 319 7.18 18.49 0.18
N LEU A 320 7.11 19.23 -0.93
CA LEU A 320 6.06 20.23 -1.15
C LEU A 320 4.67 19.59 -1.23
N ALA A 321 4.52 18.53 -2.03
CA ALA A 321 3.26 17.81 -2.17
C ALA A 321 2.81 17.17 -0.84
N TYR A 322 3.73 16.59 -0.05
CA TYR A 322 3.41 16.01 1.25
C TYR A 322 3.02 17.06 2.29
N ALA A 323 3.60 18.26 2.23
CA ALA A 323 3.18 19.38 3.08
C ALA A 323 1.73 19.80 2.75
N ASP A 324 1.37 19.87 1.47
CA ASP A 324 -0.01 20.16 1.04
C ASP A 324 -0.98 19.03 1.41
N ARG A 325 -0.55 17.76 1.28
CA ARG A 325 -1.30 16.60 1.77
C ARG A 325 -1.62 16.72 3.26
N ASP A 326 -0.61 16.97 4.09
CA ASP A 326 -0.78 17.00 5.54
C ASP A 326 -1.55 18.25 6.02
N ARG A 327 -1.57 19.34 5.24
CA ARG A 327 -2.36 20.55 5.50
C ARG A 327 -3.81 20.48 5.04
N TYR A 328 -4.11 19.82 3.91
CA TYR A 328 -5.42 19.91 3.25
C TYR A 328 -6.21 18.60 3.11
N TYR A 329 -5.57 17.43 3.10
CA TYR A 329 -6.29 16.20 2.74
C TYR A 329 -7.09 15.64 3.91
N GLY A 330 -8.31 15.19 3.61
CA GLY A 330 -9.25 14.58 4.53
C GLY A 330 -10.43 13.99 3.76
N ASP A 331 -11.43 13.49 4.49
CA ASP A 331 -12.66 12.97 3.88
C ASP A 331 -13.50 14.10 3.25
N PRO A 332 -13.75 14.10 1.93
CA PRO A 332 -14.57 15.13 1.28
C PRO A 332 -16.03 15.12 1.74
N ASP A 333 -16.52 14.05 2.37
CA ASP A 333 -17.85 14.03 3.01
C ASP A 333 -17.91 14.94 4.27
N PHE A 334 -16.75 15.39 4.78
CA PHE A 334 -16.62 16.16 6.03
C PHE A 334 -15.82 17.47 5.90
N VAL A 335 -14.90 17.59 4.93
CA VAL A 335 -14.05 18.77 4.76
C VAL A 335 -13.89 19.15 3.29
N LYS A 336 -13.88 20.45 2.98
CA LYS A 336 -13.62 20.94 1.62
C LYS A 336 -12.13 20.84 1.31
N VAL A 337 -11.74 19.93 0.41
CA VAL A 337 -10.36 19.81 -0.08
C VAL A 337 -10.25 20.50 -1.45
N PRO A 338 -9.37 21.52 -1.63
CA PRO A 338 -9.25 22.31 -2.86
C PRO A 338 -8.44 21.58 -3.94
N MET A 339 -8.94 20.41 -4.39
CA MET A 339 -8.18 19.53 -5.29
C MET A 339 -7.97 20.09 -6.70
N ALA A 340 -8.91 20.89 -7.20
CA ALA A 340 -8.77 21.53 -8.52
C ALA A 340 -7.67 22.58 -8.50
N GLU A 341 -7.63 23.39 -7.44
CA GLU A 341 -6.65 24.43 -7.22
C GLU A 341 -5.25 23.84 -6.96
N LEU A 342 -5.16 22.80 -6.11
CA LEU A 342 -3.91 22.06 -5.81
C LEU A 342 -3.25 21.40 -7.03
N LEU A 343 -4.01 21.09 -8.09
CA LEU A 343 -3.49 20.48 -9.32
C LEU A 343 -3.33 21.48 -10.49
N SER A 344 -3.80 22.73 -10.31
CA SER A 344 -3.82 23.78 -11.34
C SER A 344 -2.41 24.20 -11.82
N ASP A 345 -2.31 24.64 -13.09
CA ASP A 345 -1.05 25.14 -13.68
C ASP A 345 -0.47 26.32 -12.88
N GLY A 346 -1.33 27.27 -12.47
CA GLY A 346 -0.93 28.46 -11.73
C GLY A 346 -0.30 28.11 -10.37
N TYR A 347 -1.01 27.34 -9.55
CA TYR A 347 -0.48 26.89 -8.26
C TYR A 347 0.79 26.04 -8.44
N THR A 348 0.79 25.11 -9.38
CA THR A 348 1.96 24.26 -9.67
C THR A 348 3.20 25.10 -10.02
N THR A 349 3.03 26.19 -10.76
CA THR A 349 4.14 27.06 -11.18
C THR A 349 4.77 27.78 -10.00
N GLU A 350 3.96 28.41 -9.16
CA GLU A 350 4.39 29.11 -7.94
C GLU A 350 5.05 28.16 -6.94
N ARG A 351 4.48 26.96 -6.76
CA ARG A 351 5.04 25.92 -5.89
C ARG A 351 6.37 25.37 -6.44
N ARG A 352 6.52 25.26 -7.76
CA ARG A 352 7.76 24.80 -8.41
C ARG A 352 8.94 25.76 -8.18
N ALA A 353 8.67 27.07 -8.10
CA ALA A 353 9.71 28.07 -7.82
C ALA A 353 10.39 27.89 -6.45
N LEU A 354 9.74 27.21 -5.50
CA LEU A 354 10.28 26.88 -4.17
C LEU A 354 11.35 25.77 -4.17
N ILE A 355 11.63 25.15 -5.33
CA ILE A 355 12.61 24.08 -5.50
C ILE A 355 13.96 24.69 -5.94
N ASP A 356 14.77 25.05 -4.95
CA ASP A 356 16.18 25.38 -5.17
C ASP A 356 16.92 24.10 -5.62
N ARG A 357 17.65 24.18 -6.74
CA ARG A 357 18.41 23.06 -7.30
C ARG A 357 19.74 22.81 -6.59
N ALA A 358 20.29 23.82 -5.90
CA ALA A 358 21.56 23.80 -5.19
C ALA A 358 21.41 23.54 -3.69
N LYS A 359 20.26 23.87 -3.09
CA LYS A 359 20.00 23.71 -1.64
C LYS A 359 18.71 22.92 -1.37
N ALA A 360 18.74 22.01 -0.41
CA ALA A 360 17.56 21.30 0.06
C ALA A 360 16.85 22.10 1.16
N SER A 361 15.52 22.16 1.12
CA SER A 361 14.71 22.72 2.21
C SER A 361 14.64 21.73 3.37
N LEU A 362 14.74 22.23 4.60
CA LEU A 362 14.46 21.48 5.83
C LEU A 362 13.04 21.74 6.36
N ASP A 363 12.36 22.75 5.81
CA ASP A 363 11.03 23.18 6.27
C ASP A 363 9.89 22.37 5.66
N THR A 364 8.86 22.13 6.47
CA THR A 364 7.52 21.78 5.98
C THR A 364 6.87 23.05 5.42
N ARG A 365 6.64 23.09 4.11
CA ARG A 365 6.18 24.28 3.37
C ARG A 365 4.87 24.00 2.63
N PRO A 366 3.70 23.96 3.28
CA PRO A 366 2.42 23.97 2.58
C PRO A 366 2.25 25.31 1.82
N GLY A 367 1.49 25.29 0.73
CA GLY A 367 1.12 26.49 -0.03
C GLY A 367 -0.32 26.90 0.22
N ASP A 368 -0.70 28.05 -0.32
CA ASP A 368 -2.08 28.54 -0.38
C ASP A 368 -2.60 28.28 -1.80
N PRO A 369 -3.44 27.26 -2.03
CA PRO A 369 -3.95 26.95 -3.37
C PRO A 369 -4.97 27.99 -3.87
N ALA A 370 -5.65 28.72 -2.97
CA ALA A 370 -6.64 29.73 -3.35
C ALA A 370 -5.96 31.03 -3.80
N ALA A 371 -5.02 31.56 -3.00
CA ALA A 371 -4.23 32.73 -3.35
C ALA A 371 -3.04 32.41 -4.28
N ARG A 372 -2.85 31.13 -4.65
CA ARG A 372 -1.78 30.61 -5.51
C ARG A 372 -0.37 31.06 -5.09
N ARG A 373 0.02 30.79 -3.84
CA ARG A 373 1.33 31.21 -3.30
C ARG A 373 1.88 30.21 -2.28
N ALA A 374 3.04 30.49 -1.71
CA ALA A 374 3.48 29.87 -0.46
C ALA A 374 2.74 30.48 0.75
N LEU A 375 2.48 29.68 1.79
CA LEU A 375 2.06 30.22 3.09
C LEU A 375 3.26 30.86 3.81
N THR A 376 3.01 31.97 4.51
CA THR A 376 3.99 32.65 5.37
C THR A 376 4.37 31.78 6.57
N GLU A 377 5.32 32.22 7.40
CA GLU A 377 5.66 31.49 8.63
C GLU A 377 4.53 31.50 9.65
N GLU A 378 3.83 32.63 9.78
CA GLU A 378 2.67 32.81 10.66
C GLU A 378 1.51 31.91 10.24
N GLU A 379 1.16 31.88 8.94
CA GLU A 379 0.10 31.01 8.41
C GLU A 379 0.46 29.52 8.50
N ARG A 380 1.75 29.18 8.41
CA ARG A 380 2.25 27.82 8.66
C ARG A 380 2.16 27.45 10.13
N ALA A 381 2.40 28.39 11.05
CA ALA A 381 2.31 28.17 12.49
C ALA A 381 0.85 28.06 12.99
N ALA A 382 -0.06 28.86 12.43
CA ALA A 382 -1.50 28.78 12.67
C ALA A 382 -2.18 27.51 12.09
N GLY A 383 -1.40 26.61 11.48
CA GLY A 383 -1.90 25.52 10.66
C GLY A 383 -2.40 24.26 11.38
N GLY A 384 -2.42 24.25 12.72
CA GLY A 384 -2.58 23.04 13.53
C GLY A 384 -1.25 22.32 13.78
N GLU A 385 -1.27 21.26 14.57
CA GLU A 385 -0.03 20.61 15.03
C GLU A 385 0.84 20.08 13.88
N ARG A 386 2.13 20.46 13.91
CA ARG A 386 3.14 19.77 13.12
C ARG A 386 3.14 18.30 13.58
N ARG A 387 3.19 17.38 12.63
CA ARG A 387 3.71 16.04 12.93
C ARG A 387 5.18 16.24 13.30
N GLU A 388 5.49 16.32 14.60
CA GLU A 388 6.80 15.85 15.04
C GLU A 388 6.98 14.49 14.40
N ALA A 389 8.06 14.32 13.65
CA ALA A 389 8.31 13.07 12.96
C ALA A 389 8.35 11.98 14.04
N ALA A 390 7.29 11.16 14.11
CA ALA A 390 7.17 10.10 15.11
C ALA A 390 8.52 9.38 15.14
N PRO A 391 9.23 9.40 16.28
CA PRO A 391 10.67 9.19 16.29
C PRO A 391 10.98 7.90 15.55
N ALA A 392 11.97 7.96 14.65
CA ALA A 392 12.43 6.76 13.97
C ALA A 392 12.78 5.76 15.08
N SER A 393 11.95 4.71 15.23
CA SER A 393 11.89 3.89 16.44
C SER A 393 13.28 3.30 16.71
N GLY A 394 14.01 3.91 17.65
CA GLY A 394 15.47 3.83 17.64
C GLY A 394 16.25 5.03 18.21
N GLU A 395 15.61 6.07 18.76
CA GLU A 395 16.29 7.03 19.66
C GLU A 395 15.99 6.71 21.13
N GLN A 396 16.74 5.75 21.67
CA GLN A 396 16.97 5.71 23.12
C GLN A 396 18.10 6.68 23.44
N SER A 397 17.82 7.61 24.35
CA SER A 397 18.80 8.56 24.90
C SER A 397 20.10 7.87 25.29
N ALA A 398 21.23 8.37 24.80
CA ALA A 398 22.56 7.91 25.18
C ALA A 398 22.99 8.51 26.53
N ALA A 399 22.31 8.11 27.61
CA ALA A 399 22.68 8.41 28.99
C ALA A 399 22.35 7.20 29.89
N GLY A 400 23.37 6.65 30.58
CA GLY A 400 23.26 5.43 31.39
C GLY A 400 23.85 4.21 30.68
N GLY A 401 25.03 3.79 31.13
CA GLY A 401 25.77 2.69 30.52
C GLY A 401 25.47 1.32 31.13
N GLU A 402 24.48 0.60 30.60
CA GLU A 402 24.32 -0.84 30.85
C GLU A 402 24.11 -1.60 29.52
N ARG A 403 24.77 -2.76 29.39
CA ARG A 403 24.74 -3.56 28.17
C ARG A 403 23.45 -4.38 28.09
N ARG A 404 22.41 -3.86 27.44
CA ARG A 404 21.28 -4.68 26.99
C ARG A 404 21.63 -5.45 25.71
N GLU A 405 21.22 -6.72 25.67
CA GLU A 405 21.31 -7.57 24.47
C GLU A 405 20.61 -6.94 23.26
N ALA A 406 21.13 -7.23 22.08
CA ALA A 406 20.60 -6.68 20.84
C ALA A 406 19.21 -7.24 20.55
N ALA A 407 18.19 -6.37 20.61
CA ALA A 407 16.85 -6.69 20.15
C ALA A 407 16.87 -7.20 18.69
N PRO A 408 16.05 -8.20 18.34
CA PRO A 408 16.00 -8.72 16.97
C PRO A 408 15.61 -7.61 15.99
N ALA A 409 16.18 -7.67 14.79
CA ALA A 409 15.95 -6.67 13.75
C ALA A 409 14.45 -6.49 13.48
N SER A 410 13.97 -5.25 13.62
CA SER A 410 12.56 -4.89 13.45
C SER A 410 11.99 -5.46 12.16
N VAL A 411 10.97 -6.32 12.25
CA VAL A 411 10.28 -6.83 11.07
C VAL A 411 9.63 -5.64 10.34
N GLU A 412 9.91 -5.52 9.05
CA GLU A 412 9.63 -4.29 8.32
C GLU A 412 8.12 -4.12 8.08
N LYS A 413 7.57 -2.97 8.51
CA LYS A 413 6.16 -2.59 8.38
C LYS A 413 5.70 -2.70 6.92
N ASP A 414 4.66 -3.47 6.63
CA ASP A 414 4.13 -3.53 5.27
C ASP A 414 2.61 -3.62 5.14
N THR A 415 2.19 -3.29 3.93
CA THR A 415 0.86 -3.38 3.32
C THR A 415 0.95 -4.52 2.27
N THR A 416 -0.09 -4.82 1.49
CA THR A 416 0.08 -5.60 0.24
C THR A 416 -0.48 -4.86 -0.96
N ALA A 417 -0.17 -5.37 -2.16
CA ALA A 417 -0.66 -4.85 -3.43
C ALA A 417 -1.06 -6.02 -4.33
N VAL A 418 -2.11 -5.81 -5.13
CA VAL A 418 -2.70 -6.80 -6.02
C VAL A 418 -3.02 -6.10 -7.34
N GLU A 419 -2.33 -6.49 -8.39
CA GLU A 419 -2.50 -5.94 -9.74
C GLU A 419 -2.92 -7.07 -10.69
N ALA A 420 -3.88 -6.80 -11.58
CA ALA A 420 -4.30 -7.76 -12.59
C ALA A 420 -4.66 -7.06 -13.91
N VAL A 421 -4.36 -7.74 -15.02
CA VAL A 421 -4.73 -7.35 -16.39
C VAL A 421 -5.20 -8.58 -17.15
N ASP A 422 -6.21 -8.44 -18.01
CA ASP A 422 -6.75 -9.53 -18.84
C ASP A 422 -6.60 -9.28 -20.35
N LYS A 423 -7.02 -10.27 -21.14
CA LYS A 423 -7.02 -10.23 -22.61
C LYS A 423 -7.89 -9.14 -23.24
N ASP A 424 -8.90 -8.65 -22.51
CA ASP A 424 -9.87 -7.67 -23.01
C ASP A 424 -9.43 -6.24 -22.67
N GLY A 425 -8.34 -6.09 -21.91
CA GLY A 425 -7.72 -4.83 -21.56
C GLY A 425 -8.24 -4.20 -20.27
N ASN A 426 -9.01 -4.94 -19.46
CA ASN A 426 -9.37 -4.46 -18.13
C ASN A 426 -8.11 -4.40 -17.26
N LEU A 427 -8.03 -3.39 -16.39
CA LEU A 427 -6.99 -3.28 -15.38
C LEU A 427 -7.64 -3.25 -13.99
N PHE A 428 -7.04 -3.95 -13.03
CA PHE A 428 -7.39 -3.91 -11.63
C PHE A 428 -6.15 -3.59 -10.82
N SER A 429 -6.23 -2.59 -9.94
CA SER A 429 -5.18 -2.22 -8.98
C SER A 429 -5.80 -2.11 -7.59
N ALA A 430 -5.26 -2.81 -6.60
CA ALA A 430 -5.70 -2.73 -5.22
C ALA A 430 -4.50 -2.63 -4.27
N THR A 431 -4.67 -1.91 -3.17
CA THR A 431 -3.65 -1.84 -2.11
C THR A 431 -4.25 -2.23 -0.75
N PRO A 432 -4.44 -3.54 -0.49
CA PRO A 432 -5.09 -4.02 0.72
C PRO A 432 -4.18 -3.93 1.94
N SER A 433 -4.74 -3.52 3.08
CA SER A 433 -4.06 -3.54 4.38
C SER A 433 -5.05 -3.32 5.52
N SER A 434 -4.72 -3.86 6.68
CA SER A 434 -5.48 -3.60 7.92
C SER A 434 -4.79 -2.56 8.83
N GLY A 435 -3.72 -1.93 8.33
CA GLY A 435 -2.96 -0.86 8.98
C GLY A 435 -1.93 -1.35 10.00
N TRP A 436 -1.73 -2.66 10.09
CA TRP A 436 -1.03 -3.33 11.18
C TRP A 436 0.39 -2.82 11.36
N LEU A 437 0.52 -2.00 12.40
CA LEU A 437 1.76 -1.43 12.90
C LEU A 437 1.88 -2.05 14.29
N LEU A 438 2.60 -3.16 14.38
CA LEU A 438 2.81 -3.97 15.59
C LEU A 438 1.67 -4.96 15.93
N GLY A 439 1.42 -5.95 15.07
CA GLY A 439 1.01 -7.26 15.60
C GLY A 439 -0.46 -7.63 15.73
N GLY A 440 -1.32 -7.21 14.80
CA GLY A 440 -2.58 -7.94 14.51
C GLY A 440 -3.48 -8.28 15.69
N ALA A 441 -3.47 -7.40 16.71
CA ALA A 441 -3.69 -7.83 18.08
C ALA A 441 -5.10 -8.35 18.37
N PHE A 442 -6.12 -7.93 17.61
CA PHE A 442 -7.52 -8.21 17.93
C PHE A 442 -8.27 -8.97 16.81
N VAL A 443 -8.58 -10.23 17.08
CA VAL A 443 -9.55 -11.05 16.31
C VAL A 443 -10.92 -10.96 16.96
N ALA A 444 -11.93 -10.60 16.18
CA ALA A 444 -13.29 -10.38 16.66
C ALA A 444 -14.06 -11.70 16.81
N ALA A 445 -14.07 -12.26 18.03
CA ALA A 445 -14.76 -13.51 18.38
C ALA A 445 -14.32 -14.74 17.56
N ASP A 446 -15.18 -15.77 17.54
CA ASP A 446 -15.03 -16.97 16.73
C ASP A 446 -15.30 -16.75 15.23
N THR A 447 -15.48 -15.50 14.79
CA THR A 447 -15.58 -15.17 13.35
C THR A 447 -14.25 -15.33 12.63
N GLY A 448 -13.13 -15.26 13.36
CA GLY A 448 -11.79 -15.27 12.78
C GLY A 448 -11.45 -14.02 11.96
N VAL A 449 -12.28 -12.97 12.02
CA VAL A 449 -12.03 -11.69 11.35
C VAL A 449 -11.07 -10.85 12.20
N PRO A 450 -9.86 -10.53 11.71
CA PRO A 450 -8.92 -9.72 12.47
C PRO A 450 -9.12 -8.25 12.11
N MET A 451 -9.32 -7.41 13.12
CA MET A 451 -9.75 -6.02 12.93
C MET A 451 -8.61 -5.12 12.47
N SER A 452 -8.96 -4.04 11.79
CA SER A 452 -8.00 -2.99 11.45
C SER A 452 -7.59 -2.16 12.67
N ASN A 453 -6.54 -1.36 12.50
CA ASN A 453 -6.14 -0.30 13.44
C ASN A 453 -6.13 1.08 12.74
N ARG A 454 -6.88 1.23 11.64
CA ARG A 454 -6.77 2.37 10.71
C ARG A 454 -7.16 3.70 11.32
N MET A 455 -7.94 3.73 12.42
CA MET A 455 -8.27 4.97 13.12
C MET A 455 -7.02 5.71 13.62
N GLN A 456 -5.88 5.03 13.83
CA GLN A 456 -4.61 5.69 14.18
C GLN A 456 -4.14 6.73 13.14
N ALA A 457 -4.68 6.70 11.92
CA ALA A 457 -4.37 7.67 10.89
C ALA A 457 -5.10 9.02 11.08
N PHE A 458 -6.16 9.10 11.89
CA PHE A 458 -6.81 10.37 12.25
C PHE A 458 -5.93 11.24 13.16
N ARG A 459 -6.29 12.52 13.25
CA ARG A 459 -5.79 13.46 14.26
C ARG A 459 -6.82 13.67 15.37
N LEU A 460 -6.33 14.10 16.53
CA LEU A 460 -7.16 14.59 17.64
C LEU A 460 -7.24 16.13 17.68
N ASP A 461 -6.31 16.83 16.99
CA ASP A 461 -6.34 18.27 16.74
C ASP A 461 -7.60 18.69 15.95
N PRO A 462 -8.49 19.53 16.52
CA PRO A 462 -9.70 20.04 15.84
C PRO A 462 -9.42 20.82 14.55
N ALA A 463 -8.25 21.45 14.41
CA ALA A 463 -7.88 22.20 13.21
C ALA A 463 -7.49 21.33 12.02
N SER A 464 -7.29 20.01 12.23
CA SER A 464 -6.86 19.12 11.16
C SER A 464 -8.00 18.76 10.19
N PRO A 465 -7.81 18.83 8.85
CA PRO A 465 -8.79 18.29 7.90
C PRO A 465 -9.04 16.78 8.11
N ASN A 466 -8.09 16.10 8.76
CA ASN A 466 -8.16 14.69 9.12
C ASN A 466 -8.38 14.48 10.63
N VAL A 467 -9.03 15.42 11.33
CA VAL A 467 -9.57 15.19 12.68
C VAL A 467 -10.54 14.00 12.69
N LEU A 468 -10.51 13.20 13.75
CA LEU A 468 -11.46 12.12 14.01
C LEU A 468 -12.89 12.66 14.12
N ALA A 469 -13.82 12.02 13.41
CA ALA A 469 -15.26 12.20 13.61
C ALA A 469 -15.98 10.89 13.29
N GLY A 470 -17.09 10.61 13.99
CA GLY A 470 -17.89 9.42 13.77
C GLY A 470 -18.46 9.37 12.35
N GLY A 471 -18.35 8.21 11.68
CA GLY A 471 -18.76 8.03 10.28
C GLY A 471 -17.79 8.58 9.23
N LYS A 472 -16.71 9.27 9.62
CA LYS A 472 -15.68 9.79 8.70
C LYS A 472 -14.70 8.70 8.27
N ARG A 473 -14.13 8.80 7.07
CA ARG A 473 -12.96 8.00 6.65
C ARG A 473 -11.66 8.65 7.14
N PRO A 474 -10.71 7.90 7.71
CA PRO A 474 -9.38 8.42 7.95
C PRO A 474 -8.66 8.64 6.62
N ARG A 475 -7.85 9.70 6.53
CA ARG A 475 -6.94 9.92 5.38
C ARG A 475 -5.96 8.75 5.28
N THR A 476 -6.21 7.85 4.34
CA THR A 476 -5.50 6.58 4.26
C THR A 476 -4.22 6.65 3.43
N THR A 477 -3.28 5.74 3.70
CA THR A 477 -2.00 5.63 2.97
C THR A 477 -2.08 4.74 1.74
N LEU A 478 -3.15 3.95 1.60
CA LEU A 478 -3.30 2.83 0.67
C LEU A 478 -3.58 3.29 -0.76
N THR A 479 -2.58 3.31 -1.63
CA THR A 479 -2.61 4.15 -2.85
C THR A 479 -2.47 3.36 -4.16
N PRO A 480 -3.48 2.58 -4.58
CA PRO A 480 -3.50 1.92 -5.89
C PRO A 480 -3.38 2.92 -7.04
N THR A 481 -2.97 2.47 -8.22
CA THR A 481 -2.74 3.34 -9.38
C THR A 481 -3.10 2.65 -10.68
N ILE A 482 -3.88 3.33 -11.51
CA ILE A 482 -4.02 3.02 -12.93
C ILE A 482 -3.33 4.12 -13.74
N VAL A 483 -2.63 3.73 -14.81
CA VAL A 483 -2.04 4.64 -15.78
C VAL A 483 -2.54 4.29 -17.17
N LEU A 484 -2.99 5.32 -17.88
CA LEU A 484 -3.28 5.25 -19.31
C LEU A 484 -2.15 5.93 -20.11
N GLN A 485 -1.87 5.43 -21.30
CA GLN A 485 -0.98 6.06 -22.28
C GLN A 485 -1.78 6.33 -23.56
N ASP A 486 -1.81 7.59 -24.01
CA ASP A 486 -2.64 8.04 -25.15
C ASP A 486 -4.11 7.58 -25.02
N ALA A 487 -4.69 7.76 -23.82
CA ALA A 487 -6.04 7.29 -23.44
C ALA A 487 -6.30 5.77 -23.53
N ARG A 488 -5.26 4.93 -23.66
CA ARG A 488 -5.36 3.45 -23.65
C ARG A 488 -4.85 2.86 -22.34
N PRO A 489 -5.41 1.73 -21.85
CA PRO A 489 -4.90 1.02 -20.69
C PRO A 489 -3.44 0.64 -20.89
N PHE A 490 -2.60 0.93 -19.89
CA PHE A 490 -1.15 0.78 -20.02
C PHE A 490 -0.49 0.11 -18.81
N LEU A 491 -0.88 0.48 -17.58
CA LEU A 491 -0.27 -0.06 -16.37
C LEU A 491 -1.22 -0.02 -15.16
N ALA A 492 -1.32 -1.13 -14.44
CA ALA A 492 -1.76 -1.17 -13.05
C ALA A 492 -0.50 -1.24 -12.17
N ILE A 493 -0.42 -0.42 -11.12
CA ILE A 493 0.78 -0.39 -10.27
C ILE A 493 0.44 -0.02 -8.82
N GLY A 494 0.91 -0.88 -7.91
CA GLY A 494 0.78 -0.75 -6.47
C GLY A 494 2.07 -1.08 -5.77
N THR A 495 2.20 -0.67 -4.52
CA THR A 495 3.34 -1.02 -3.68
C THR A 495 2.95 -0.82 -2.23
N PRO A 496 3.48 -1.61 -1.30
CA PRO A 496 3.27 -1.39 0.11
C PRO A 496 4.28 -0.39 0.72
N GLY A 497 4.12 -0.07 2.02
CA GLY A 497 5.05 0.78 2.77
C GLY A 497 4.53 2.17 3.21
N GLY A 498 3.23 2.31 3.50
CA GLY A 498 2.63 3.52 4.11
C GLY A 498 2.97 4.85 3.42
N ASP A 499 3.48 5.82 4.17
CA ASP A 499 3.90 7.14 3.66
C ASP A 499 4.92 7.09 2.49
N SER A 500 5.55 5.94 2.21
CA SER A 500 6.50 5.78 1.09
C SER A 500 5.89 5.24 -0.21
N GLN A 501 4.60 4.88 -0.25
CA GLN A 501 4.00 4.17 -1.39
C GLN A 501 4.07 5.00 -2.70
N ASP A 502 3.48 6.21 -2.70
CA ASP A 502 3.51 7.09 -3.88
C ASP A 502 4.93 7.54 -4.27
N GLN A 503 5.86 7.60 -3.32
CA GLN A 503 7.28 7.88 -3.60
C GLN A 503 7.94 6.71 -4.35
N GLN A 504 7.60 5.47 -4.00
CA GLN A 504 8.08 4.27 -4.71
C GLN A 504 7.46 4.16 -6.11
N ILE A 505 6.15 4.45 -6.25
CA ILE A 505 5.45 4.48 -7.55
C ILE A 505 6.03 5.58 -8.45
N LEU A 506 6.30 6.78 -7.92
CA LEU A 506 7.00 7.86 -8.65
C LEU A 506 8.32 7.38 -9.26
N ASN A 507 9.14 6.66 -8.49
CA ASN A 507 10.42 6.13 -8.98
C ASN A 507 10.22 5.11 -10.11
N ALA A 508 9.20 4.24 -10.02
CA ALA A 508 8.84 3.32 -11.11
C ALA A 508 8.38 4.09 -12.36
N LEU A 509 7.48 5.07 -12.21
CA LEU A 509 6.98 5.89 -13.32
C LEU A 509 8.08 6.71 -14.01
N GLN A 510 9.11 7.17 -13.31
CA GLN A 510 10.28 7.80 -13.94
C GLN A 510 11.09 6.82 -14.80
N LEU A 511 11.19 5.54 -14.41
CA LEU A 511 11.83 4.50 -15.21
C LEU A 511 10.97 4.10 -16.43
N VAL A 512 9.64 4.11 -16.28
CA VAL A 512 8.68 3.94 -17.39
C VAL A 512 8.81 5.08 -18.40
N ALA A 513 8.71 6.34 -17.96
CA ALA A 513 8.76 7.53 -18.80
C ALA A 513 10.13 7.74 -19.49
N SER A 514 11.23 7.29 -18.86
CA SER A 514 12.56 7.27 -19.50
C SER A 514 12.79 6.07 -20.43
N GLY A 515 11.76 5.23 -20.66
CA GLY A 515 11.80 4.07 -21.54
C GLY A 515 12.57 2.87 -20.99
N LYS A 516 12.97 2.90 -19.71
CA LYS A 516 13.86 1.91 -19.08
C LYS A 516 13.14 0.72 -18.46
N LEU A 517 11.86 0.86 -18.11
CA LEU A 517 11.10 -0.20 -17.43
C LEU A 517 10.04 -0.91 -18.30
N VAL A 518 9.45 -0.26 -19.32
CA VAL A 518 8.30 -0.83 -20.07
C VAL A 518 8.42 -0.74 -21.61
N ARG A 519 9.34 0.06 -22.21
CA ARG A 519 9.47 0.15 -23.69
C ARG A 519 10.41 -0.91 -24.31
N ARG A 520 10.03 -2.19 -24.19
CA ARG A 520 10.45 -3.28 -25.11
C ARG A 520 9.31 -4.25 -25.46
N SER A 521 8.16 -3.68 -25.83
CA SER A 521 6.99 -4.39 -26.39
C SER A 521 6.19 -3.53 -27.39
N SER A 522 6.86 -2.73 -28.24
CA SER A 522 6.17 -2.16 -29.40
C SER A 522 6.06 -3.22 -30.49
N CYS A 523 4.83 -3.61 -30.85
CA CYS A 523 4.59 -4.41 -32.05
C CYS A 523 4.84 -3.54 -33.30
N ALA A 524 6.11 -3.44 -33.69
CA ALA A 524 6.55 -2.79 -34.93
C ALA A 524 7.94 -3.32 -35.28
N ALA A 525 8.08 -3.91 -36.47
CA ALA A 525 9.36 -4.33 -36.99
C ALA A 525 10.22 -3.12 -37.41
N ARG A 526 11.46 -3.05 -36.88
CA ARG A 526 12.68 -2.60 -37.56
C ARG A 526 13.87 -2.68 -36.59
N GLY A 527 14.96 -3.30 -37.04
CA GLY A 527 16.17 -3.46 -36.22
C GLY A 527 17.18 -2.34 -36.43
N ALA A 528 17.98 -2.05 -35.41
CA ALA A 528 19.27 -1.38 -35.52
C ALA A 528 20.15 -1.75 -34.31
N ARG A 529 21.48 -1.66 -34.48
CA ARG A 529 22.48 -2.29 -33.60
C ARG A 529 22.86 -1.41 -32.40
N ASP A 530 23.23 -2.08 -31.32
CA ASP A 530 23.80 -1.50 -30.09
C ASP A 530 25.28 -1.10 -30.31
N ARG A 531 25.72 -0.03 -29.62
CA ARG A 531 27.14 0.35 -29.45
C ARG A 531 27.31 0.99 -28.08
N GLY A 532 27.75 0.20 -27.11
CA GLY A 532 28.00 0.67 -25.75
C GLY A 532 29.34 1.40 -25.56
N LEU A 533 29.47 2.09 -24.43
CA LEU A 533 30.73 2.64 -23.93
C LEU A 533 30.87 2.36 -22.42
N ARG A 534 32.08 1.97 -22.01
CA ARG A 534 32.46 1.63 -20.63
C ARG A 534 33.08 2.83 -19.92
N ALA A 535 32.85 2.96 -18.60
CA ALA A 535 33.79 3.61 -17.67
C ALA A 535 33.51 3.16 -16.22
N GLY A 536 34.54 3.05 -15.38
CA GLY A 536 34.44 2.70 -13.95
C GLY A 536 35.30 3.64 -13.07
N GLY A 537 35.10 3.62 -11.74
CA GLY A 537 35.89 4.46 -10.81
C GLY A 537 35.44 4.42 -9.34
N ARG A 538 36.38 4.65 -8.40
CA ARG A 538 36.28 4.55 -6.91
C ARG A 538 36.28 5.96 -6.26
N ALA A 539 35.84 6.26 -5.02
CA ALA A 539 34.92 5.66 -4.03
C ALA A 539 34.69 6.68 -2.83
N ARG A 540 34.24 6.21 -1.65
CA ARG A 540 34.30 6.82 -0.28
C ARG A 540 33.24 7.88 0.17
N ARG A 541 32.26 7.41 0.98
CA ARG A 541 31.17 7.99 1.84
C ARG A 541 31.39 9.43 2.45
N ALA A 542 30.42 10.18 3.04
CA ALA A 542 29.07 9.88 3.60
C ALA A 542 28.10 11.12 3.68
N GLY A 543 26.80 10.89 3.96
CA GLY A 543 25.73 11.88 4.29
C GLY A 543 24.43 11.58 3.52
N ALA A 544 23.23 11.45 4.14
CA ALA A 544 22.23 10.48 3.62
C ALA A 544 21.01 10.99 2.85
N SER A 545 20.65 10.11 1.93
CA SER A 545 19.33 9.51 1.77
C SER A 545 19.39 8.01 2.16
N ARG A 546 18.27 7.34 2.47
CA ARG A 546 18.23 5.85 2.55
C ARG A 546 18.35 5.23 1.14
N ALA A 547 19.57 5.11 0.63
CA ALA A 547 19.88 4.52 -0.69
C ALA A 547 20.44 3.08 -0.56
N ARG A 548 20.03 2.17 -1.46
CA ARG A 548 20.56 0.79 -1.51
C ARG A 548 22.05 0.75 -1.88
N SER A 549 22.74 -0.31 -1.44
CA SER A 549 24.20 -0.48 -1.52
C SER A 549 24.75 -0.53 -2.95
N SER A 550 25.04 0.64 -3.54
CA SER A 550 26.12 0.89 -4.53
C SER A 550 26.00 2.29 -5.16
N ARG A 551 26.59 3.32 -4.55
CA ARG A 551 27.10 4.59 -5.17
C ARG A 551 27.44 5.61 -4.08
N THR A 552 28.74 5.87 -3.86
CA THR A 552 29.22 6.77 -2.79
C THR A 552 29.42 8.22 -3.24
N SER A 553 29.28 8.55 -4.53
CA SER A 553 29.33 9.93 -5.04
C SER A 553 28.01 10.67 -4.84
N ARG A 554 26.92 10.16 -5.43
CA ARG A 554 25.56 10.76 -5.38
C ARG A 554 25.10 11.17 -3.98
N VAL A 555 25.42 10.32 -3.00
CA VAL A 555 25.13 10.50 -1.57
C VAL A 555 25.88 11.71 -0.99
N ARG A 556 27.14 11.94 -1.38
CA ARG A 556 27.90 13.14 -0.99
C ARG A 556 27.37 14.42 -1.63
N ASP A 557 26.94 14.35 -2.89
CA ASP A 557 26.39 15.53 -3.59
C ASP A 557 25.07 15.98 -2.95
N LEU A 558 24.17 15.06 -2.60
CA LEU A 558 22.95 15.36 -1.83
C LEU A 558 23.26 15.94 -0.44
N HIS A 559 24.32 15.48 0.23
CA HIS A 559 24.72 16.02 1.52
C HIS A 559 25.30 17.45 1.41
N ARG A 560 26.05 17.77 0.35
CA ARG A 560 26.50 19.14 0.05
C ARG A 560 25.35 20.13 -0.12
N ARG A 561 24.16 19.67 -0.52
CA ARG A 561 22.92 20.47 -0.61
C ARG A 561 22.15 20.56 0.71
N GLY A 562 22.58 19.86 1.77
CA GLY A 562 21.96 19.90 3.10
C GLY A 562 21.14 18.66 3.51
N GLY A 563 21.12 17.57 2.74
CA GLY A 563 20.40 16.34 3.10
C GLY A 563 20.98 15.58 4.32
N SER A 564 20.14 14.94 5.14
CA SER A 564 20.49 14.48 6.50
C SER A 564 20.61 12.95 6.74
N ARG A 565 21.49 12.60 7.69
CA ARG A 565 21.91 11.28 8.25
C ARG A 565 20.83 10.39 8.91
N ASP A 566 20.34 9.29 8.32
CA ASP A 566 19.94 8.10 9.11
C ASP A 566 20.94 6.92 8.92
N ARG A 567 21.41 6.32 10.02
CA ARG A 567 22.47 5.29 10.06
C ARG A 567 22.07 3.96 10.72
N SER A 568 20.80 3.73 11.03
CA SER A 568 20.38 2.64 11.94
C SER A 568 20.78 1.19 11.57
N HIS A 569 21.34 0.90 10.38
CA HIS A 569 21.68 -0.46 9.92
C HIS A 569 23.12 -0.64 9.35
N ASP A 570 24.06 0.28 9.63
CA ASP A 570 25.39 0.32 8.97
C ASP A 570 26.54 0.01 9.96
N ARG A 571 26.58 -1.20 10.55
CA ARG A 571 27.75 -1.75 11.28
C ARG A 571 28.10 -3.18 10.81
N PRO A 572 29.36 -3.48 10.46
CA PRO A 572 29.81 -4.84 10.19
C PRO A 572 30.07 -5.59 11.50
N VAL A 573 29.67 -6.86 11.56
CA VAL A 573 30.10 -7.80 12.61
C VAL A 573 31.23 -8.64 12.01
N GLU A 574 32.45 -8.49 12.53
CA GLU A 574 33.53 -9.42 12.24
C GLU A 574 33.36 -10.70 13.07
N GLY A 575 33.67 -11.86 12.48
CA GLY A 575 33.92 -13.09 13.23
C GLY A 575 32.72 -14.02 13.49
N ARG A 576 32.24 -14.69 12.44
CA ARG A 576 32.14 -16.19 12.36
C ARG A 576 31.68 -16.62 10.97
N ARG A 577 32.21 -17.76 10.48
CA ARG A 577 31.88 -18.30 9.16
C ARG A 577 30.49 -18.95 9.20
N GLY A 578 29.65 -18.67 8.21
CA GLY A 578 28.38 -19.37 7.97
C GLY A 578 27.14 -18.47 8.08
N SER A 579 26.43 -18.34 6.95
CA SER A 579 25.20 -17.57 6.70
C SER A 579 25.38 -16.08 6.33
N ALA A 580 24.94 -15.74 5.11
CA ALA A 580 24.88 -14.37 4.62
C ALA A 580 23.51 -13.75 4.96
N PRO A 581 23.45 -12.52 5.53
CA PRO A 581 22.18 -11.87 5.81
C PRO A 581 21.46 -11.48 4.52
N ARG A 582 20.26 -12.03 4.30
CA ARG A 582 19.38 -11.62 3.19
C ARG A 582 18.81 -10.23 3.45
N ALA A 583 19.12 -9.27 2.59
CA ALA A 583 18.45 -7.97 2.60
C ALA A 583 16.97 -8.13 2.24
N VAL A 584 16.08 -7.62 3.10
CA VAL A 584 14.64 -7.54 2.79
C VAL A 584 14.44 -6.55 1.64
N HIS A 585 13.57 -6.90 0.70
CA HIS A 585 13.30 -6.08 -0.48
C HIS A 585 11.82 -5.71 -0.48
N ARG A 586 11.51 -4.44 -0.17
CA ARG A 586 10.25 -3.83 -0.62
C ARG A 586 10.15 -3.98 -2.14
N ARG A 587 8.98 -4.40 -2.63
CA ARG A 587 8.70 -4.69 -4.04
C ARG A 587 7.52 -3.84 -4.50
N VAL A 588 7.78 -3.06 -5.54
CA VAL A 588 6.71 -2.55 -6.40
C VAL A 588 6.08 -3.74 -7.12
N VAL A 589 4.76 -3.75 -7.21
CA VAL A 589 3.94 -4.74 -7.90
C VAL A 589 3.35 -4.04 -9.13
N SER A 590 3.61 -4.61 -10.31
CA SER A 590 3.38 -4.00 -11.64
C SER A 590 3.38 -5.09 -12.71
#